data_AF-A0A951W5H3-F1
#
_entry.id   AF-A0A951W5H3-F1
#
_cell.length_a   1.000
_cell.length_b   1.000
_cell.length_c   1.000
_cell.angle_alpha   90.00
_cell.angle_beta   90.00
_cell.angle_gamma   90.00
#
_symmetry.space_group_name_H-M   'P 1'
#
loop_
_entity.id
_entity.type
_entity.pdbx_description
1 polymer ?
#
loop_
_entity_poly.entity_id
_entity_poly.type
_entity_poly.pdbx_seq_one_letter_code
_entity_poly.pdbx_strand_id
1 'polypeptide(L)'
;MDKNNLKKAIRDAVAALERPLLSDIEKTINGELEQLCDEGHISLGEDYCLTGNALEWRIRLLVDEAGFVINRGRDGKEDFVIHPPEKCIPPKPIVLEVKSARKDQLGQDELRQLDDWVFDLSGEENARKHGLGGGGDTIAWLSQGIMTKRHYHPSPHKGVIVFNGPVGVPFAQRTGSCLSELGLEFAKKRSFCVIPFPVLIEHITCIRKNKDEMINFWRSMHETEGLLKIPE
;
A
#
# COMPACT_ATOMS: atom_id res chain seq x y z
N MET A 1 -48.75 22.14 2.31
CA MET A 1 -47.62 21.80 1.42
C MET A 1 -47.68 20.31 1.13
N ASP A 2 -47.78 19.91 -0.13
CA ASP A 2 -47.92 18.50 -0.54
C ASP A 2 -46.69 17.69 -0.08
N LYS A 3 -46.92 16.51 0.52
CA LYS A 3 -45.89 15.59 1.03
C LYS A 3 -44.91 15.18 -0.07
N ASN A 4 -45.36 15.15 -1.32
CA ASN A 4 -44.52 14.88 -2.48
C ASN A 4 -43.59 16.06 -2.82
N ASN A 5 -44.06 17.30 -2.63
CA ASN A 5 -43.23 18.49 -2.83
C ASN A 5 -42.16 18.65 -1.74
N LEU A 6 -42.46 18.25 -0.50
CA LEU A 6 -41.47 18.25 0.59
C LEU A 6 -40.36 17.21 0.35
N LYS A 7 -40.71 15.99 -0.10
CA LYS A 7 -39.70 14.96 -0.42
C LYS A 7 -38.80 15.36 -1.58
N LYS A 8 -39.36 16.02 -2.60
CA LYS A 8 -38.59 16.55 -3.74
C LYS A 8 -37.64 17.66 -3.28
N ALA A 9 -38.13 18.62 -2.51
CA ALA A 9 -37.31 19.71 -1.98
C ALA A 9 -36.15 19.21 -1.09
N ILE A 10 -36.39 18.19 -0.25
CA ILE A 10 -35.32 17.57 0.54
C ILE A 10 -34.32 16.85 -0.35
N ARG A 11 -34.77 16.09 -1.35
CA ARG A 11 -33.88 15.37 -2.28
C ARG A 11 -33.04 16.34 -3.12
N ASP A 12 -33.63 17.44 -3.57
CA ASP A 12 -32.96 18.48 -4.33
C ASP A 12 -31.97 19.27 -3.44
N ALA A 13 -32.32 19.54 -2.18
CA ALA A 13 -31.40 20.17 -1.21
C ALA A 13 -30.22 19.26 -0.83
N VAL A 14 -30.44 17.96 -0.67
CA VAL A 14 -29.37 16.96 -0.43
C VAL A 14 -28.52 16.77 -1.68
N ALA A 15 -29.09 16.84 -2.88
CA ALA A 15 -28.34 16.82 -4.13
C ALA A 15 -27.55 18.13 -4.38
N ALA A 16 -28.00 19.25 -3.80
CA ALA A 16 -27.34 20.55 -3.85
C ALA A 16 -26.26 20.75 -2.77
N LEU A 17 -26.15 19.85 -1.78
CA LEU A 17 -24.92 19.71 -1.00
C LEU A 17 -23.84 19.21 -1.96
N GLU A 18 -22.98 20.11 -2.40
CA GLU A 18 -21.91 19.79 -3.35
C GLU A 18 -21.06 18.64 -2.78
N ARG A 19 -20.94 17.54 -3.53
CA ARG A 19 -20.05 16.40 -3.22
C ARG A 19 -18.66 16.79 -2.67
N PRO A 20 -17.98 17.86 -3.14
CA PRO A 20 -16.73 18.33 -2.52
C PRO A 20 -16.85 18.62 -1.01
N LEU A 21 -17.96 19.20 -0.55
CA LEU A 21 -18.15 19.54 0.86
C LEU A 21 -18.26 18.28 1.73
N LEU A 22 -18.93 17.24 1.23
CA LEU A 22 -19.02 15.95 1.93
C LEU A 22 -17.68 15.22 1.98
N SER A 23 -16.90 15.24 0.89
CA SER A 23 -15.56 14.64 0.88
C SER A 23 -14.61 15.35 1.84
N ASP A 24 -14.71 16.67 1.96
CA ASP A 24 -13.86 17.44 2.87
C ASP A 24 -14.23 17.19 4.34
N ILE A 25 -15.53 17.03 4.64
CA ILE A 25 -16.01 16.62 5.96
C ILE A 25 -15.53 15.20 6.28
N GLU A 26 -15.66 14.25 5.36
CA GLU A 26 -15.18 12.87 5.54
C GLU A 26 -13.67 12.83 5.77
N LYS A 27 -12.89 13.59 5.00
CA LYS A 27 -11.44 13.73 5.21
C LYS A 27 -11.11 14.27 6.59
N THR A 28 -11.82 15.30 7.05
CA THR A 28 -11.64 15.90 8.37
C THR A 28 -11.95 14.88 9.48
N ILE A 29 -13.11 14.22 9.40
CA ILE A 29 -13.52 13.21 10.40
C ILE A 29 -12.52 12.06 10.46
N ASN A 30 -12.07 11.55 9.31
CA ASN A 30 -11.08 10.48 9.27
C ASN A 30 -9.73 10.91 9.85
N GLY A 31 -9.30 12.15 9.61
CA GLY A 31 -8.08 12.70 10.21
C GLY A 31 -8.16 12.77 11.74
N GLU A 32 -9.26 13.27 12.28
CA GLU A 32 -9.49 13.33 13.74
C GLU A 32 -9.56 11.93 14.37
N LEU A 33 -10.22 10.98 13.71
CA LEU A 33 -10.28 9.59 14.18
C LEU A 33 -8.91 8.91 14.14
N GLU A 34 -8.09 9.17 13.11
CA GLU A 34 -6.71 8.68 13.04
C GLU A 34 -5.88 9.24 14.21
N GLN A 35 -5.99 10.53 14.49
CA GLN A 35 -5.29 11.16 15.61
C GLN A 35 -5.73 10.58 16.97
N LEU A 36 -7.04 10.41 17.20
CA LEU A 36 -7.53 9.79 18.42
C LEU A 36 -7.08 8.32 18.57
N CYS A 37 -6.88 7.62 17.46
CA CYS A 37 -6.28 6.29 17.46
C CYS A 37 -4.79 6.34 17.84
N ASP A 38 -4.02 7.28 17.28
CA ASP A 38 -2.61 7.49 17.62
C ASP A 38 -2.40 7.83 19.10
N GLU A 39 -3.30 8.63 19.67
CA GLU A 39 -3.28 9.02 21.09
C GLU A 39 -3.79 7.90 22.02
N GLY A 40 -4.27 6.78 21.48
CA GLY A 40 -4.78 5.65 22.24
C GLY A 40 -6.16 5.88 22.88
N HIS A 41 -6.90 6.89 22.41
CA HIS A 41 -8.25 7.20 22.89
C HIS A 41 -9.34 6.29 22.27
N ILE A 42 -9.07 5.71 21.10
CA ILE A 42 -9.99 4.81 20.40
C ILE A 42 -9.31 3.46 20.16
N SER A 43 -10.03 2.37 20.47
CA SER A 43 -9.63 1.02 20.07
C SER A 43 -10.22 0.68 18.71
N LEU A 44 -9.39 0.11 17.83
CA LEU A 44 -9.81 -0.35 16.50
C LEU A 44 -10.58 -1.68 16.55
N GLY A 45 -10.59 -2.35 17.70
CA GLY A 45 -11.17 -3.69 17.85
C GLY A 45 -10.19 -4.80 17.48
N GLU A 46 -10.73 -5.98 17.18
CA GLU A 46 -9.94 -7.18 16.89
C GLU A 46 -9.31 -7.13 15.48
N ASP A 47 -8.01 -7.42 15.38
CA ASP A 47 -7.22 -7.33 14.14
C ASP A 47 -7.84 -8.10 12.95
N TYR A 48 -8.43 -9.28 13.21
CA TYR A 48 -9.03 -10.12 12.17
C TYR A 48 -10.37 -9.56 11.61
N CYS A 49 -10.95 -8.55 12.25
CA CYS A 49 -12.18 -7.88 11.84
C CYS A 49 -11.93 -6.58 11.05
N LEU A 50 -10.70 -6.08 11.04
CA LEU A 50 -10.38 -4.77 10.48
C LEU A 50 -10.47 -4.73 8.95
N THR A 51 -11.01 -3.63 8.43
CA THR A 51 -11.15 -3.32 6.99
C THR A 51 -10.96 -1.83 6.72
N GLY A 52 -10.60 -1.45 5.50
CA GLY A 52 -10.47 -0.05 5.07
C GLY A 52 -9.53 0.76 5.96
N ASN A 53 -9.87 2.02 6.24
CA ASN A 53 -9.07 2.95 7.04
C ASN A 53 -8.62 2.37 8.39
N ALA A 54 -9.46 1.62 9.09
CA ALA A 54 -9.09 1.04 10.38
C ALA A 54 -7.96 0.00 10.25
N LEU A 55 -7.96 -0.80 9.17
CA LEU A 55 -6.88 -1.74 8.87
C LEU A 55 -5.61 -1.00 8.45
N GLU A 56 -5.74 0.03 7.62
CA GLU A 56 -4.63 0.88 7.20
C GLU A 56 -3.95 1.55 8.40
N TRP A 57 -4.72 2.14 9.32
CA TRP A 57 -4.19 2.74 10.55
C TRP A 57 -3.46 1.72 11.40
N ARG A 58 -4.04 0.54 11.57
CA ARG A 58 -3.42 -0.55 12.33
C ARG A 58 -2.09 -0.98 11.72
N ILE A 59 -2.02 -1.13 10.39
CA ILE A 59 -0.78 -1.49 9.69
C ILE A 59 0.24 -0.36 9.79
N ARG A 60 -0.18 0.90 9.66
CA ARG A 60 0.71 2.06 9.86
C ARG A 60 1.36 2.02 11.24
N LEU A 61 0.55 1.85 12.28
CA LEU A 61 1.02 1.74 13.66
C LEU A 61 2.00 0.57 13.84
N LEU A 62 1.70 -0.62 13.30
CA LEU A 62 2.57 -1.79 13.40
C LEU A 62 3.92 -1.58 12.69
N VAL A 63 3.92 -0.97 11.51
CA VAL A 63 5.13 -0.68 10.73
C VAL A 63 5.99 0.39 11.42
N ASP A 64 5.36 1.42 11.99
CA ASP A 64 6.03 2.46 12.77
C ASP A 64 6.65 1.88 14.07
N GLU A 65 5.90 1.04 14.80
CA GLU A 65 6.39 0.31 15.98
C GLU A 65 7.62 -0.57 15.69
N ALA A 66 7.69 -1.10 14.47
CA ALA A 66 8.83 -1.88 13.99
C ALA A 66 10.09 -1.03 13.78
N GLY A 67 9.95 0.30 13.69
CA GLY A 67 11.02 1.26 13.48
C GLY A 67 11.21 1.68 12.03
N PHE A 68 10.25 1.42 11.15
CA PHE A 68 10.27 1.92 9.78
C PHE A 68 9.57 3.28 9.69
N VAL A 69 10.03 4.14 8.78
CA VAL A 69 9.33 5.39 8.48
C VAL A 69 8.27 5.10 7.43
N ILE A 70 7.00 5.25 7.79
CA ILE A 70 5.85 5.01 6.92
C ILE A 70 5.11 6.32 6.63
N ASN A 71 4.97 6.65 5.35
CA ASN A 71 4.28 7.84 4.88
C ASN A 71 3.02 7.45 4.09
N ARG A 72 1.98 8.29 4.12
CA ARG A 72 0.83 8.16 3.22
C ARG A 72 1.31 8.21 1.77
N GLY A 73 0.72 7.37 0.93
CA GLY A 73 0.93 7.40 -0.50
C GLY A 73 0.22 8.57 -1.19
N ARG A 74 0.28 8.57 -2.52
CA ARG A 74 -0.37 9.61 -3.34
C ARG A 74 -1.89 9.43 -3.36
N ASP A 75 -2.63 10.54 -3.37
CA ASP A 75 -4.11 10.52 -3.39
C ASP A 75 -4.64 9.70 -4.58
N GLY A 76 -5.47 8.69 -4.28
CA GLY A 76 -6.05 7.76 -5.26
C GLY A 76 -5.07 6.76 -5.90
N LYS A 77 -3.87 6.58 -5.33
CA LYS A 77 -2.87 5.60 -5.78
C LYS A 77 -2.57 4.62 -4.65
N GLU A 78 -1.30 4.35 -4.35
CA GLU A 78 -0.88 3.47 -3.26
C GLU A 78 -1.29 4.00 -1.87
N ASP A 79 -1.57 3.10 -0.92
CA ASP A 79 -1.90 3.48 0.44
C ASP A 79 -0.71 4.10 1.20
N PHE A 80 0.48 3.48 1.08
CA PHE A 80 1.66 3.88 1.84
C PHE A 80 2.98 3.71 1.08
N VAL A 81 3.98 4.50 1.49
CA VAL A 81 5.39 4.32 1.12
C VAL A 81 6.21 4.12 2.39
N ILE A 82 6.97 3.02 2.45
CA ILE A 82 7.81 2.66 3.58
C ILE A 82 9.27 2.90 3.24
N HIS A 83 9.95 3.68 4.07
CA HIS A 83 11.37 3.94 3.97
C HIS A 83 12.16 3.13 5.01
N PRO A 84 13.26 2.49 4.60
CA PRO A 84 14.14 1.80 5.53
C PRO A 84 14.91 2.77 6.42
N PRO A 85 15.21 2.39 7.67
CA PRO A 85 16.32 2.96 8.43
C PRO A 85 17.66 2.73 7.70
N GLU A 86 18.66 3.58 7.95
CA GLU A 86 19.95 3.55 7.25
C GLU A 86 20.66 2.19 7.27
N LYS A 87 20.45 1.39 8.32
CA LYS A 87 21.06 0.06 8.51
C LYS A 87 20.43 -1.05 7.65
N CYS A 88 19.31 -0.79 6.99
CA CYS A 88 18.58 -1.79 6.22
C CYS A 88 19.06 -1.85 4.76
N ILE A 89 19.29 -3.08 4.27
CA ILE A 89 19.75 -3.35 2.91
C ILE A 89 18.71 -4.25 2.22
N PRO A 90 18.23 -3.89 1.02
CA PRO A 90 18.61 -2.72 0.22
C PRO A 90 17.97 -1.41 0.75
N PRO A 91 18.58 -0.22 0.55
CA PRO A 91 18.04 1.06 1.02
C PRO A 91 16.87 1.58 0.14
N LYS A 92 16.12 0.68 -0.51
CA LYS A 92 15.10 1.02 -1.51
C LYS A 92 13.71 1.07 -0.89
N PRO A 93 12.92 2.13 -1.09
CA PRO A 93 11.58 2.21 -0.51
C PRO A 93 10.65 1.10 -1.04
N ILE A 94 9.66 0.77 -0.22
CA ILE A 94 8.59 -0.17 -0.54
C ILE A 94 7.30 0.61 -0.76
N VAL A 95 6.55 0.23 -1.80
CA VAL A 95 5.17 0.66 -2.00
C VAL A 95 4.29 -0.38 -1.36
N LEU A 96 3.48 0.05 -0.39
CA LEU A 96 2.59 -0.82 0.36
C LEU A 96 1.15 -0.53 -0.03
N GLU A 97 0.41 -1.60 -0.33
CA GLU A 97 -1.03 -1.60 -0.47
C GLU A 97 -1.68 -2.49 0.58
N VAL A 98 -2.81 -2.05 1.11
CA VAL A 98 -3.58 -2.72 2.15
C VAL A 98 -4.89 -3.21 1.56
N LYS A 99 -5.11 -4.52 1.60
CA LYS A 99 -6.36 -5.13 1.11
C LYS A 99 -7.03 -5.93 2.20
N SER A 100 -8.36 -5.94 2.15
CA SER A 100 -9.19 -6.78 3.01
C SER A 100 -10.35 -7.35 2.21
N ALA A 101 -10.73 -8.60 2.51
CA ALA A 101 -11.84 -9.23 1.82
C ALA A 101 -12.57 -10.23 2.72
N ARG A 102 -13.86 -10.44 2.44
CA ARG A 102 -14.64 -11.53 3.08
C ARG A 102 -14.23 -12.92 2.58
N LYS A 103 -13.61 -12.97 1.40
CA LYS A 103 -12.98 -14.16 0.86
C LYS A 103 -11.56 -14.29 1.39
N ASP A 104 -11.08 -15.50 1.30
CA ASP A 104 -9.77 -15.98 1.69
C ASP A 104 -8.65 -15.58 0.73
N GLN A 105 -8.96 -15.23 -0.53
CA GLN A 105 -7.96 -14.92 -1.56
C GLN A 105 -8.07 -13.52 -2.15
N LEU A 106 -6.91 -12.91 -2.42
CA LEU A 106 -6.78 -11.71 -3.24
C LEU A 106 -7.32 -11.94 -4.66
N GLY A 107 -7.99 -10.94 -5.20
CA GLY A 107 -8.38 -10.87 -6.60
C GLY A 107 -7.21 -10.50 -7.50
N GLN A 108 -7.25 -10.91 -8.77
CA GLN A 108 -6.23 -10.50 -9.74
C GLN A 108 -6.23 -8.99 -9.98
N ASP A 109 -7.38 -8.32 -9.91
CA ASP A 109 -7.46 -6.88 -10.11
C ASP A 109 -6.71 -6.10 -9.03
N GLU A 110 -6.68 -6.60 -7.79
CA GLU A 110 -5.91 -6.01 -6.69
C GLU A 110 -4.40 -6.13 -6.94
N LEU A 111 -3.94 -7.27 -7.49
CA LEU A 111 -2.55 -7.46 -7.89
C LEU A 111 -2.15 -6.55 -9.07
N ARG A 112 -3.06 -6.35 -10.03
CA ARG A 112 -2.84 -5.46 -11.18
C ARG A 112 -2.76 -3.99 -10.76
N GLN A 113 -3.60 -3.59 -9.82
CA GLN A 113 -3.58 -2.22 -9.30
C GLN A 113 -2.20 -1.86 -8.70
N LEU A 114 -1.60 -2.78 -7.93
CA LEU A 114 -0.24 -2.58 -7.43
C LEU A 114 0.81 -2.50 -8.56
N ASP A 115 0.67 -3.33 -9.61
CA ASP A 115 1.55 -3.32 -10.78
C ASP A 115 1.53 -1.98 -11.50
N ASP A 116 0.35 -1.40 -11.71
CA ASP A 116 0.21 -0.09 -12.32
C ASP A 116 0.93 1.00 -11.51
N TRP A 117 0.84 0.95 -10.17
CA TRP A 117 1.50 1.95 -9.33
C TRP A 117 3.01 1.77 -9.24
N VAL A 118 3.50 0.53 -9.13
CA VAL A 118 4.94 0.24 -9.17
C VAL A 118 5.53 0.70 -10.50
N PHE A 119 4.81 0.48 -11.61
CA PHE A 119 5.19 0.93 -12.95
C PHE A 119 5.17 2.46 -13.10
N ASP A 120 4.16 3.14 -12.53
CA ASP A 120 4.10 4.60 -12.48
C ASP A 120 5.29 5.19 -11.69
N LEU A 121 5.61 4.60 -10.54
CA LEU A 121 6.67 5.08 -9.63
C LEU A 121 8.08 4.77 -10.11
N SER A 122 8.26 3.69 -10.86
CA SER A 122 9.53 3.41 -11.53
C SER A 122 9.83 4.45 -12.61
N GLY A 123 8.82 5.17 -13.12
CA GLY A 123 8.99 6.09 -14.24
C GLY A 123 9.20 5.38 -15.57
N GLU A 124 9.02 4.05 -15.62
CA GLU A 124 9.02 3.27 -16.86
C GLU A 124 7.94 3.77 -17.81
N GLU A 125 6.78 4.19 -17.29
CA GLU A 125 5.72 4.77 -18.11
C GLU A 125 6.19 6.05 -18.81
N ASN A 126 6.89 6.93 -18.09
CA ASN A 126 7.42 8.17 -18.64
C ASN A 126 8.54 7.89 -19.66
N ALA A 127 9.42 6.94 -19.37
CA ALA A 127 10.47 6.50 -20.30
C ALA A 127 9.89 5.89 -21.60
N ARG A 128 8.78 5.17 -21.49
CA ARG A 128 8.07 4.55 -22.62
C ARG A 128 7.23 5.55 -23.43
N LYS A 129 6.52 6.47 -22.77
CA LYS A 129 5.63 7.46 -23.42
C LYS A 129 6.38 8.65 -24.02
N HIS A 130 7.40 9.16 -23.33
CA HIS A 130 8.18 10.30 -23.81
C HIS A 130 9.40 9.89 -24.62
N GLY A 131 9.68 8.59 -24.68
CA GLY A 131 10.72 8.01 -25.49
C GLY A 131 12.13 8.38 -25.02
N LEU A 132 12.99 7.39 -25.05
CA LEU A 132 14.39 7.54 -25.49
C LEU A 132 14.44 8.03 -26.97
N GLY A 133 13.65 9.04 -27.33
CA GLY A 133 13.30 9.33 -28.71
C GLY A 133 12.30 10.48 -28.83
N GLY A 134 12.71 11.67 -28.41
CA GLY A 134 11.87 12.85 -28.44
C GLY A 134 12.65 14.15 -28.25
N GLY A 135 13.55 14.48 -29.18
CA GLY A 135 14.09 15.84 -29.35
C GLY A 135 15.49 16.14 -28.80
N GLY A 136 16.20 15.16 -28.20
CA GLY A 136 17.59 15.34 -27.72
C GLY A 136 18.67 14.59 -28.52
N ASP A 137 18.30 13.54 -29.24
CA ASP A 137 19.29 12.58 -29.79
C ASP A 137 20.06 13.07 -31.01
N THR A 138 19.57 14.07 -31.74
CA THR A 138 20.36 14.66 -32.83
C THR A 138 21.53 15.49 -32.29
N ILE A 139 21.41 16.07 -31.09
CA ILE A 139 22.48 16.86 -30.46
C ILE A 139 23.45 15.96 -29.67
N ALA A 140 22.97 14.89 -29.06
CA ALA A 140 23.80 13.91 -28.35
C ALA A 140 24.71 13.10 -29.30
N TRP A 141 24.25 12.79 -30.53
CA TRP A 141 25.10 12.17 -31.55
C TRP A 141 26.15 13.12 -32.15
N LEU A 142 25.86 14.43 -32.19
CA LEU A 142 26.77 15.47 -32.71
C LEU A 142 27.84 15.90 -31.70
N SER A 143 27.63 15.68 -30.40
CA SER A 143 28.56 16.07 -29.34
C SER A 143 29.37 14.87 -28.87
N GLN A 144 30.51 14.63 -29.51
CA GLN A 144 31.50 13.61 -29.15
C GLN A 144 31.76 13.50 -27.63
N GLY A 145 31.02 12.62 -26.95
CA GLY A 145 31.40 12.09 -25.63
C GLY A 145 31.08 12.94 -24.40
N ILE A 146 30.20 13.95 -24.46
CA ILE A 146 29.72 14.62 -23.22
C ILE A 146 28.34 14.09 -22.88
N MET A 147 28.29 13.00 -22.11
CA MET A 147 27.05 12.51 -21.49
C MET A 147 26.54 13.59 -20.50
N THR A 148 25.61 14.44 -20.93
CA THR A 148 24.93 15.38 -20.05
C THR A 148 23.95 14.62 -19.17
N LYS A 149 24.42 14.26 -17.97
CA LYS A 149 23.68 13.64 -16.86
C LYS A 149 22.99 12.33 -17.22
N ARG A 150 23.47 11.21 -16.63
CA ARG A 150 22.65 10.00 -16.46
C ARG A 150 21.31 10.45 -15.90
N HIS A 151 20.23 10.28 -16.65
CA HIS A 151 18.90 10.53 -16.13
C HIS A 151 18.75 9.68 -14.87
N TYR A 152 18.59 10.37 -13.74
CA TYR A 152 18.34 9.75 -12.45
C TYR A 152 17.00 9.02 -12.57
N HIS A 153 17.07 7.69 -12.68
CA HIS A 153 15.90 6.85 -12.56
C HIS A 153 15.52 6.88 -11.07
N PRO A 154 14.35 7.40 -10.68
CA PRO A 154 13.87 7.13 -9.34
C PRO A 154 13.79 5.60 -9.23
N SER A 155 14.47 5.10 -8.22
CA SER A 155 14.78 3.70 -7.93
C SER A 155 13.61 2.73 -8.19
N PRO A 156 13.88 1.45 -8.53
CA PRO A 156 12.84 0.43 -8.55
C PRO A 156 12.21 0.31 -7.16
N HIS A 157 10.89 0.46 -7.09
CA HIS A 157 10.10 0.25 -5.88
C HIS A 157 9.69 -1.22 -5.80
N LYS A 158 9.80 -1.81 -4.61
CA LYS A 158 9.23 -3.14 -4.37
C LYS A 158 7.75 -2.97 -4.02
N GLY A 159 6.88 -3.66 -4.74
CA GLY A 159 5.46 -3.72 -4.42
C GLY A 159 5.19 -4.74 -3.30
N VAL A 160 4.53 -4.29 -2.24
CA VAL A 160 4.09 -5.11 -1.10
C VAL A 160 2.58 -4.99 -0.94
N ILE A 161 1.90 -6.12 -0.75
CA ILE A 161 0.48 -6.14 -0.37
C ILE A 161 0.36 -6.78 1.01
N VAL A 162 -0.26 -6.08 1.95
CA VAL A 162 -0.74 -6.69 3.19
C VAL A 162 -2.21 -7.06 3.01
N PHE A 163 -2.54 -8.32 3.25
CA PHE A 163 -3.91 -8.81 3.05
C PHE A 163 -4.54 -9.35 4.32
N ASN A 164 -5.71 -8.80 4.68
CA ASN A 164 -6.55 -9.31 5.75
C ASN A 164 -7.81 -10.00 5.18
N GLY A 165 -7.73 -11.31 4.95
CA GLY A 165 -8.88 -12.12 4.57
C GLY A 165 -8.79 -13.56 5.09
N PRO A 166 -9.93 -14.24 5.30
CA PRO A 166 -11.29 -13.69 5.28
C PRO A 166 -11.60 -12.87 6.55
N VAL A 167 -12.15 -11.66 6.37
CA VAL A 167 -12.51 -10.74 7.46
C VAL A 167 -13.56 -11.35 8.38
N GLY A 168 -13.38 -11.15 9.69
CA GLY A 168 -14.29 -11.66 10.73
C GLY A 168 -14.02 -13.11 11.13
N VAL A 169 -13.14 -13.81 10.42
CA VAL A 169 -12.65 -15.14 10.81
C VAL A 169 -11.35 -14.98 11.59
N PRO A 170 -11.27 -15.49 12.84
CA PRO A 170 -10.04 -15.45 13.64
C PRO A 170 -8.85 -16.07 12.90
N PHE A 171 -7.65 -15.50 13.06
CA PHE A 171 -6.45 -15.93 12.32
C PHE A 171 -6.15 -17.42 12.47
N ALA A 172 -6.32 -17.99 13.67
CA ALA A 172 -6.09 -19.41 13.95
C ALA A 172 -7.03 -20.36 13.17
N GLN A 173 -8.15 -19.86 12.64
CA GLN A 173 -9.11 -20.65 11.87
C GLN A 173 -8.91 -20.52 10.35
N ARG A 174 -7.97 -19.68 9.90
CA ARG A 174 -7.70 -19.46 8.48
C ARG A 174 -6.74 -20.54 7.98
N THR A 175 -7.24 -21.42 7.12
CA THR A 175 -6.47 -22.56 6.59
C THR A 175 -6.09 -22.40 5.11
N GLY A 176 -6.74 -21.48 4.40
CA GLY A 176 -6.49 -21.20 2.98
C GLY A 176 -5.30 -20.28 2.74
N SER A 177 -4.64 -20.45 1.60
CA SER A 177 -3.66 -19.48 1.07
C SER A 177 -4.36 -18.19 0.64
N CYS A 178 -3.75 -17.03 0.91
CA CYS A 178 -4.30 -15.75 0.45
C CYS A 178 -4.04 -15.44 -1.04
N LEU A 179 -3.26 -16.28 -1.72
CA LEU A 179 -3.10 -16.27 -3.16
C LEU A 179 -3.59 -17.59 -3.76
N SER A 180 -4.34 -17.48 -4.85
CA SER A 180 -4.53 -18.61 -5.78
C SER A 180 -3.23 -18.94 -6.51
N GLU A 181 -3.18 -20.09 -7.19
CA GLU A 181 -2.00 -20.48 -8.00
C GLU A 181 -1.64 -19.41 -9.04
N LEU A 182 -2.64 -18.91 -9.78
CA LEU A 182 -2.47 -17.83 -10.75
C LEU A 182 -2.01 -16.51 -10.09
N GLY A 183 -2.52 -16.21 -8.89
CA GLY A 183 -2.10 -15.03 -8.12
C GLY A 183 -0.64 -15.14 -7.68
N LEU A 184 -0.21 -16.32 -7.27
CA LEU A 184 1.18 -16.60 -6.91
C LEU A 184 2.13 -16.48 -8.11
N GLU A 185 1.74 -17.02 -9.28
CA GLU A 185 2.51 -16.86 -10.52
C GLU A 185 2.65 -15.39 -10.92
N PHE A 186 1.55 -14.63 -10.84
CA PHE A 186 1.56 -13.20 -11.14
C PHE A 186 2.49 -12.44 -10.18
N ALA A 187 2.35 -12.66 -8.86
CA ALA A 187 3.19 -12.01 -7.85
C ALA A 187 4.67 -12.33 -8.07
N LYS A 188 5.01 -13.58 -8.45
CA LYS A 188 6.39 -13.94 -8.79
C LYS A 188 6.90 -13.22 -10.02
N LYS A 189 6.12 -13.19 -11.11
CA LYS A 189 6.49 -12.53 -12.36
C LYS A 189 6.75 -11.03 -12.18
N ARG A 190 6.02 -10.39 -11.27
CA ARG A 190 6.17 -8.96 -10.94
C ARG A 190 7.07 -8.69 -9.74
N SER A 191 7.66 -9.73 -9.17
CA SER A 191 8.47 -9.67 -7.95
C SER A 191 7.76 -8.93 -6.81
N PHE A 192 6.48 -9.18 -6.58
CA PHE A 192 5.73 -8.64 -5.43
C PHE A 192 5.88 -9.52 -4.20
N CYS A 193 5.83 -8.89 -3.03
CA CYS A 193 5.72 -9.59 -1.76
C CYS A 193 4.30 -9.41 -1.20
N VAL A 194 3.62 -10.52 -0.92
CA VAL A 194 2.28 -10.56 -0.34
C VAL A 194 2.40 -11.07 1.08
N ILE A 195 1.94 -10.28 2.04
CA ILE A 195 2.05 -10.55 3.47
C ILE A 195 0.64 -10.78 4.01
N PRO A 196 0.28 -12.00 4.42
CA PRO A 196 -0.93 -12.20 5.20
C PRO A 196 -0.83 -11.36 6.48
N PHE A 197 -1.89 -10.62 6.82
CA PHE A 197 -1.88 -9.73 7.99
C PHE A 197 -1.41 -10.39 9.31
N PRO A 198 -1.81 -11.64 9.67
CA PRO A 198 -1.25 -12.29 10.85
C PRO A 198 0.26 -12.51 10.78
N VAL A 199 0.82 -12.77 9.58
CA VAL A 199 2.27 -12.94 9.40
C VAL A 199 3.00 -11.63 9.66
N LEU A 200 2.42 -10.49 9.25
CA LEU A 200 2.97 -9.17 9.59
C LEU A 200 3.04 -8.98 11.11
N ILE A 201 1.94 -9.27 11.82
CA ILE A 201 1.86 -9.15 13.28
C ILE A 201 2.93 -10.01 13.97
N GLU A 202 3.14 -11.24 13.50
CA GLU A 202 4.18 -12.13 14.04
C GLU A 202 5.59 -11.55 13.81
N HIS A 203 5.90 -11.06 12.61
CA HIS A 203 7.19 -10.40 12.34
C HIS A 203 7.42 -9.18 13.25
N ILE A 204 6.41 -8.31 13.41
CA ILE A 204 6.52 -7.15 14.31
C ILE A 204 6.69 -7.59 15.77
N THR A 205 6.02 -8.67 16.18
CA THR A 205 6.18 -9.25 17.52
C THR A 205 7.61 -9.76 17.74
N CYS A 206 8.22 -10.40 16.74
CA CYS A 206 9.63 -10.80 16.78
C CYS A 206 10.57 -9.59 16.86
N ILE A 207 10.32 -8.54 16.07
CA ILE A 207 11.12 -7.29 16.09
C ILE A 207 11.04 -6.59 17.45
N ARG A 208 9.87 -6.63 18.11
CA ARG A 208 9.71 -6.10 19.47
C ARG A 208 10.58 -6.84 20.49
N LYS A 209 10.74 -8.16 20.33
CA LYS A 209 11.58 -9.00 21.20
C LYS A 209 13.07 -8.85 20.87
N ASN A 210 13.40 -8.74 19.59
CA ASN A 210 14.76 -8.58 19.09
C ASN A 210 14.79 -7.55 17.95
N LYS A 211 15.29 -6.34 18.23
CA LYS A 211 15.34 -5.23 17.27
C LYS A 211 16.25 -5.50 16.06
N ASP A 212 17.14 -6.48 16.12
CA ASP A 212 17.97 -6.85 14.98
C ASP A 212 17.17 -7.59 13.89
N GLU A 213 16.04 -8.21 14.24
CA GLU A 213 15.13 -8.84 13.26
C GLU A 213 14.52 -7.83 12.29
N MET A 214 14.54 -6.54 12.61
CA MET A 214 14.06 -5.49 11.72
C MET A 214 14.81 -5.49 10.37
N ILE A 215 16.12 -5.73 10.41
CA ILE A 215 16.95 -5.79 9.20
C ILE A 215 16.62 -7.05 8.38
N ASN A 216 16.40 -8.18 9.07
CA ASN A 216 16.03 -9.44 8.43
C ASN A 216 14.66 -9.33 7.78
N PHE A 217 13.66 -8.80 8.50
CA PHE A 217 12.31 -8.59 7.97
C PHE A 217 12.31 -7.69 6.75
N TRP A 218 13.07 -6.58 6.80
CA TRP A 218 13.24 -5.70 5.64
C TRP A 218 13.82 -6.43 4.43
N ARG A 219 14.88 -7.20 4.63
CA ARG A 219 15.49 -8.01 3.56
C ARG A 219 14.49 -9.02 3.01
N SER A 220 13.77 -9.72 3.89
CA SER A 220 12.75 -10.70 3.51
C SER A 220 11.63 -10.09 2.68
N MET A 221 11.16 -8.88 3.01
CA MET A 221 10.17 -8.19 2.18
C MET A 221 10.68 -7.92 0.76
N HIS A 222 11.95 -7.54 0.60
CA HIS A 222 12.55 -7.29 -0.72
C HIS A 222 12.77 -8.58 -1.52
N GLU A 223 13.29 -9.63 -0.87
CA GLU A 223 13.66 -10.90 -1.51
C GLU A 223 12.45 -11.80 -1.79
N THR A 224 11.35 -11.65 -1.05
CA THR A 224 10.17 -12.50 -1.21
C THR A 224 9.44 -12.18 -2.51
N GLU A 225 9.20 -13.22 -3.30
CA GLU A 225 8.36 -13.20 -4.50
C GLU A 225 7.15 -14.13 -4.30
N GLY A 226 5.97 -13.55 -4.12
CA GLY A 226 4.77 -14.27 -3.67
C GLY A 226 4.55 -14.10 -2.16
N LEU A 227 4.31 -15.19 -1.44
CA LEU A 227 3.90 -15.13 -0.03
C LEU A 227 5.08 -15.02 0.92
N LEU A 228 5.04 -14.01 1.79
CA LEU A 228 5.94 -13.93 2.94
C LEU A 228 5.53 -14.96 3.99
N LYS A 229 6.51 -15.68 4.52
CA LYS A 229 6.33 -16.68 5.56
C LYS A 229 6.66 -16.11 6.93
N ILE A 230 6.14 -16.76 7.97
CA ILE A 230 6.54 -16.54 9.36
C ILE A 230 8.04 -16.87 9.48
N PRO A 231 8.81 -16.12 10.28
CA PRO A 231 10.21 -16.46 10.53
C PRO A 231 10.29 -17.83 11.25
N GLU A 232 11.24 -18.67 10.83
CA GLU A 232 11.50 -19.98 11.46
C GLU A 232 12.13 -19.85 12.85
#